data_AF-A0A2M8UZ94-F1
#
_entry.id   AF-A0A2M8UZ94-F1
#
_cell.length_a   1.000
_cell.length_b   1.000
_cell.length_c   1.000
_cell.angle_alpha   90.00
_cell.angle_beta   90.00
_cell.angle_gamma   90.00
#
_symmetry.space_group_name_H-M   'P 1'
#
loop_
_entity.id
_entity.type
_entity.pdbx_description
1 polymer ?
#
loop_
_entity_poly.entity_id
_entity_poly.type
_entity_poly.pdbx_seq_one_letter_code
_entity_poly.pdbx_strand_id
1 'polypeptide(L)' 'MTRIPQALLDDLRHATEFYRCVEAESEAVDVGAWTDAREWLRTAALNLGAALIAELEASEAPHA' A
#
# COMPACT_ATOMS: atom_id res chain seq x y z
N MET A 1 18.04 -4.99 10.66
CA MET A 1 17.43 -5.31 9.36
C MET A 1 15.95 -5.06 9.52
N THR A 2 15.43 -4.03 8.86
CA THR A 2 14.00 -3.72 8.80
C THR A 2 13.24 -4.97 8.36
N ARG A 3 12.44 -5.57 9.26
CA ARG A 3 11.58 -6.71 8.92
C ARG A 3 10.24 -6.21 8.38
N ILE A 4 10.28 -5.47 7.29
CA ILE A 4 9.06 -5.12 6.57
C ILE A 4 8.51 -6.42 5.97
N PRO A 5 7.25 -6.80 6.26
CA PRO A 5 6.65 -7.98 5.66
C PRO A 5 6.58 -7.85 4.14
N GLN A 6 7.12 -8.83 3.41
CA GLN A 6 7.07 -8.87 1.94
C GLN A 6 5.63 -8.74 1.41
N ALA A 7 4.66 -9.29 2.15
CA ALA A 7 3.24 -9.19 1.83
C ALA A 7 2.75 -7.72 1.70
N LEU A 8 3.26 -6.78 2.49
CA LEU A 8 2.87 -5.36 2.39
C LEU A 8 3.47 -4.69 1.15
N LEU A 9 4.67 -5.11 0.74
CA LEU A 9 5.29 -4.64 -0.49
C LEU A 9 4.57 -5.20 -1.72
N ASP A 10 4.21 -6.48 -1.68
CA ASP A 10 3.44 -7.13 -2.74
C ASP A 10 2.04 -6.51 -2.86
N ASP A 11 1.35 -6.25 -1.74
CA ASP A 11 0.03 -5.61 -1.73
C ASP A 11 0.08 -4.21 -2.34
N LEU A 12 1.05 -3.39 -1.94
CA LEU A 12 1.24 -2.06 -2.53
C LEU A 12 1.58 -2.12 -4.03
N ARG A 13 2.38 -3.10 -4.45
CA ARG A 13 2.69 -3.33 -5.88
C ARG A 13 1.41 -3.67 -6.65
N HIS A 14 0.63 -4.64 -6.19
CA HIS A 14 -0.59 -5.06 -6.88
C HIS A 14 -1.63 -3.94 -6.95
N ALA A 15 -1.81 -3.17 -5.86
CA ALA A 15 -2.69 -2.00 -5.86
C ALA A 15 -2.24 -0.93 -6.87
N THR A 16 -0.92 -0.72 -7.00
CA THR A 16 -0.35 0.22 -7.98
C THR A 16 -0.55 -0.25 -9.42
N GLU A 17 -0.32 -1.54 -9.67
CA GLU A 17 -0.54 -2.15 -11.00
C GLU A 17 -2.02 -2.06 -11.39
N PHE A 18 -2.93 -2.39 -10.48
CA PHE A 18 -4.37 -2.26 -10.71
C PHE A 18 -4.79 -0.81 -10.99
N TYR A 19 -4.31 0.15 -10.19
CA TYR A 19 -4.58 1.57 -10.43
C TYR A 19 -4.13 2.02 -11.82
N ARG A 20 -2.94 1.58 -12.28
CA ARG A 20 -2.45 1.90 -13.63
C ARG A 20 -3.29 1.27 -14.74
N CYS A 21 -3.78 0.05 -14.54
CA CYS A 21 -4.71 -0.58 -15.47
C CYS A 21 -6.00 0.23 -15.60
N VAL A 22 -6.58 0.62 -14.47
CA VAL A 22 -7.80 1.45 -14.42
C VAL A 22 -7.56 2.84 -15.04
N GLU A 23 -6.39 3.44 -14.82
CA GLU A 23 -6.00 4.72 -15.42
C GLU A 23 -5.85 4.64 -16.95
N ALA A 24 -5.30 3.53 -17.47
CA ALA A 24 -5.12 3.34 -18.91
C ALA A 24 -6.45 3.13 -19.66
N GLU A 25 -7.50 2.66 -18.99
CA GLU A 25 -8.82 2.37 -19.58
C GLU A 25 -9.77 3.60 -19.59
N SER A 26 -9.23 4.81 -19.32
CA SER A 26 -9.87 6.11 -19.02
C SER A 26 -11.15 6.53 -19.78
N GLU A 27 -11.54 5.92 -20.90
CA GLU A 27 -12.76 6.27 -21.64
C GLU A 27 -13.99 5.39 -21.30
N ALA A 28 -13.82 4.25 -20.63
CA ALA A 28 -14.92 3.30 -20.36
C ALA A 28 -15.01 2.81 -18.91
N VAL A 29 -14.12 3.27 -18.02
CA VAL A 29 -14.07 2.79 -16.64
C VAL A 29 -15.22 3.36 -15.81
N ASP A 30 -16.02 2.47 -15.25
CA ASP A 30 -17.03 2.77 -14.25
C ASP A 30 -16.42 3.58 -13.08
N VAL A 31 -17.11 4.62 -12.63
CA VAL A 31 -16.74 5.45 -11.47
C VAL A 31 -16.46 4.56 -10.23
N GLY A 32 -17.14 3.41 -10.13
CA GLY A 32 -16.87 2.39 -9.12
C GLY A 32 -15.44 1.86 -9.16
N ALA A 33 -14.97 1.37 -10.31
CA ALA A 33 -13.63 0.80 -10.47
C ALA A 33 -12.51 1.81 -10.19
N TRP A 34 -12.72 3.08 -10.56
CA TRP A 34 -11.82 4.17 -10.18
C TRP A 34 -11.76 4.40 -8.67
N THR A 35 -12.91 4.37 -8.00
CA THR A 35 -13.01 4.56 -6.55
C THR A 35 -12.33 3.41 -5.82
N ASP A 36 -12.61 2.16 -6.22
CA ASP A 36 -12.04 0.96 -5.64
C ASP A 36 -10.51 0.92 -5.80
N ALA A 37 -10.00 1.23 -7.00
CA ALA A 37 -8.55 1.29 -7.25
C ALA A 37 -7.85 2.32 -6.36
N ARG A 38 -8.46 3.50 -6.21
CA ARG A 38 -7.93 4.58 -5.37
C ARG A 38 -7.97 4.21 -3.89
N GLU A 39 -9.04 3.57 -3.44
CA GLU A 39 -9.20 3.13 -2.05
C GLU A 39 -8.21 2.02 -1.68
N TRP A 40 -8.05 1.03 -2.55
CA TRP A 40 -7.08 -0.04 -2.34
C TRP A 40 -5.65 0.52 -2.28
N LEU A 41 -5.25 1.35 -3.24
CA LEU A 41 -3.92 1.98 -3.25
C LEU A 41 -3.66 2.79 -1.97
N ARG A 42 -4.66 3.57 -1.53
CA ARG A 42 -4.56 4.33 -0.28
C ARG A 42 -4.37 3.42 0.93
N THR A 43 -5.16 2.35 1.02
CA THR A 43 -5.13 1.42 2.15
C THR A 43 -3.82 0.66 2.22
N ALA A 44 -3.30 0.17 1.09
CA ALA A 44 -2.00 -0.52 1.03
C ALA A 44 -0.85 0.39 1.46
N ALA A 45 -0.86 1.66 1.03
CA ALA A 45 0.14 2.64 1.42
C ALA A 45 0.09 2.97 2.93
N LEU A 46 -1.11 3.11 3.50
CA LEU A 46 -1.29 3.33 4.94
C LEU A 46 -0.83 2.13 5.77
N ASN A 47 -1.13 0.91 5.34
CA ASN A 47 -0.71 -0.31 6.03
C ASN A 47 0.82 -0.46 6.03
N LEU A 48 1.48 -0.19 4.90
CA LEU A 48 2.94 -0.20 4.82
C LEU A 48 3.55 0.90 5.72
N GLY A 49 2.98 2.12 5.70
CA GLY A 49 3.41 3.21 6.55
C GLY A 49 3.30 2.89 8.05
N ALA A 50 2.18 2.29 8.47
CA ALA A 50 1.98 1.85 9.85
C ALA A 50 3.02 0.80 10.28
N ALA A 51 3.34 -0.16 9.41
CA ALA A 51 4.36 -1.16 9.70
C ALA A 51 5.78 -0.56 9.80
N LEU A 52 6.10 0.43 8.96
CA LEU A 52 7.36 1.16 9.02
C LEU A 52 7.52 1.94 10.33
N ILE A 53 6.44 2.60 10.79
CA ILE A 53 6.44 3.33 12.07
C ILE A 53 6.63 2.34 13.22
N ALA A 54 5.90 1.23 13.25
CA ALA A 54 6.01 0.23 14.30
C ALA A 54 7.42 -0.39 14.39
N GLU A 55 8.07 -0.64 13.25
CA GLU A 55 9.45 -1.15 13.22
C GLU A 55 10.45 -0.11 13.73
N LEU A 56 10.24 1.18 13.44
CA LEU A 56 11.07 2.26 13.95
C LEU A 56 10.95 2.37 15.48
N GLU A 57 9.72 2.39 16.00
CA GLU A 57 9.45 2.43 17.44
C GLU A 57 10.04 1.22 18.17
N ALA A 58 9.94 0.02 17.58
CA ALA A 58 10.54 -1.19 18.12
C ALA A 58 12.08 -1.14 18.11
N SER A 59 12.68 -0.44 17.14
CA SER A 59 14.12 -0.26 17.03
C SER A 59 14.68 0.78 18.02
N GLU A 60 13.84 1.72 18.47
CA GLU A 60 14.20 2.77 19.44
C GLU A 60 14.03 2.36 20.91
N ALA A 61 13.44 1.19 21.18
CA ALA A 61 13.30 0.68 22.55
C ALA A 61 14.68 0.40 23.19
N PRO A 62 15.04 1.07 24.31
CA PRO A 62 16.35 0.89 24.93
C PRO A 62 16.52 -0.55 25.43
N HIS A 63 17.68 -1.14 25.17
CA HIS A 63 18.10 -2.35 25.87
C HIS A 63 18.25 -2.01 27.36
N ALA A 64 17.30 -2.49 28.16
CA ALA A 64 17.33 -2.40 29.62
C ALA A 64 18.48 -3.19 30.23
#